data_AF-A0A3B9N678-F1
#
_entry.id   AF-A0A3B9N678-F1
#
_cell.length_a   1.000
_cell.length_b   1.000
_cell.length_c   1.000
_cell.angle_alpha   90.00
_cell.angle_beta   90.00
_cell.angle_gamma   90.00
#
_symmetry.space_group_name_H-M   'P 1'
#
loop_
_entity.id
_entity.type
_entity.pdbx_description
1 polymer ?
#
loop_
_entity_poly.entity_id
_entity_poly.type
_entity_poly.pdbx_seq_one_letter_code
_entity_poly.pdbx_strand_id
1 'polypeptide(L)'
;MKINFVQTIIAIVVSLLIAYGLYSFHGSENKILLSAGSFVFLAVTLIIAIGASFELPRTTTNVKVVSGIFFAIALISNLIFTFFNFSVPSYFITNGILLLVFILIAYSINKAKQ
;
A
#
# COMPACT_ATOMS: atom_id res chain seq x y z
N MET A 1 14.10 -3.04 13.36
CA MET A 1 13.19 -2.05 12.74
C MET A 1 12.53 -1.25 13.86
N LYS A 2 12.65 0.07 13.84
CA LYS A 2 11.94 0.95 14.77
C LYS A 2 10.73 1.52 14.04
N ILE A 3 9.55 1.39 14.64
CA ILE A 3 8.31 1.96 14.11
C ILE A 3 8.02 3.26 14.86
N ASN A 4 7.88 4.36 14.13
CA ASN A 4 7.48 5.63 14.70
C ASN A 4 5.95 5.70 14.80
N PHE A 5 5.45 5.64 16.03
CA PHE A 5 4.01 5.57 16.31
C PHE A 5 3.20 6.70 15.65
N VAL A 6 3.69 7.94 15.73
CA VAL A 6 3.03 9.11 15.12
C VAL A 6 2.93 8.97 13.60
N GLN A 7 4.01 8.54 12.95
CA GLN A 7 4.05 8.38 11.49
C GLN A 7 3.16 7.21 11.03
N THR A 8 3.05 6.14 11.81
CA THR A 8 2.13 5.03 11.56
C THR A 8 0.67 5.47 11.66
N ILE A 9 0.31 6.30 12.65
CA ILE A 9 -1.05 6.86 12.75
C ILE A 9 -1.37 7.71 11.53
N ILE A 10 -0.47 8.61 11.13
CA ILE A 10 -0.65 9.43 9.92
C ILE A 10 -0.85 8.54 8.69
N ALA A 11 -0.04 7.49 8.54
CA ALA A 11 -0.18 6.55 7.43
C ALA A 11 -1.57 5.91 7.40
N ILE A 12 -2.04 5.39 8.54
CA ILE A 12 -3.36 4.75 8.66
C ILE A 12 -4.48 5.74 8.30
N VAL A 13 -4.45 6.96 8.83
CA VAL A 13 -5.46 7.99 8.58
C VAL A 13 -5.50 8.39 7.10
N VAL A 14 -4.35 8.59 6.47
CA VAL A 14 -4.26 8.92 5.05
C VAL A 14 -4.81 7.78 4.19
N SER A 15 -4.46 6.52 4.50
CA SER A 15 -4.99 5.36 3.79
C SER A 15 -6.51 5.23 3.96
N LEU A 16 -7.06 5.55 5.14
CA LEU A 16 -8.50 5.59 5.41
C LEU A 16 -9.21 6.65 4.57
N LEU A 17 -8.65 7.86 4.47
CA LEU A 17 -9.22 8.93 3.65
C LEU A 17 -9.25 8.56 2.16
N ILE A 18 -8.17 7.94 1.65
CA ILE A 18 -8.10 7.48 0.26
C ILE A 18 -9.12 6.36 0.02
N ALA A 19 -9.20 5.39 0.93
CA ALA A 19 -10.17 4.29 0.83
C ALA A 19 -11.61 4.81 0.85
N TYR A 20 -11.93 5.77 1.72
CA TYR A 20 -13.23 6.42 1.74
C TYR A 20 -13.54 7.15 0.42
N GLY A 21 -12.55 7.84 -0.16
CA GLY A 21 -12.68 8.44 -1.49
C GLY A 21 -13.05 7.40 -2.54
N LEU A 22 -12.32 6.29 -2.61
CA LEU A 22 -12.59 5.19 -3.55
C LEU A 22 -13.98 4.57 -3.33
N TYR A 23 -14.40 4.41 -2.07
CA TYR A 23 -15.75 3.94 -1.72
C TYR A 23 -16.85 4.88 -2.22
N SER A 24 -16.66 6.19 -2.07
CA SER A 24 -17.65 7.20 -2.47
C SER A 24 -17.77 7.34 -4.00
N PHE A 25 -16.69 7.10 -4.75
CA PHE A 25 -16.70 7.20 -6.21
C PHE A 25 -17.23 5.94 -6.90
N HIS A 26 -17.12 4.77 -6.28
CA HIS A 26 -17.53 3.53 -6.93
C HIS A 26 -19.05 3.32 -6.81
N GLY A 27 -19.73 2.99 -7.92
CA GLY A 27 -21.19 2.90 -8.04
C GLY A 27 -21.81 1.51 -7.82
N SER A 28 -21.00 0.44 -7.78
CA SER A 28 -21.43 -0.97 -7.83
C SER A 28 -21.69 -1.64 -6.46
N GLU A 29 -22.14 -2.90 -6.42
CA GLU A 29 -22.31 -3.66 -5.15
C GLU A 29 -20.97 -4.01 -4.46
N ASN A 30 -19.85 -3.99 -5.20
CA ASN A 30 -18.53 -4.43 -4.70
C ASN A 30 -17.69 -3.33 -4.02
N LYS A 31 -18.29 -2.16 -3.74
CA LYS A 31 -17.60 -0.97 -3.17
C LYS A 31 -16.80 -1.27 -1.90
N ILE A 32 -17.37 -2.10 -1.01
CA ILE A 32 -16.77 -2.43 0.28
C ILE A 32 -15.50 -3.25 0.09
N LEU A 33 -15.55 -4.21 -0.84
CA LEU A 33 -14.43 -5.12 -1.12
C LEU A 33 -13.26 -4.39 -1.76
N LEU A 34 -13.56 -3.49 -2.71
CA LEU A 34 -12.58 -2.60 -3.32
C LEU A 34 -11.94 -1.74 -2.23
N SER A 35 -12.73 -0.96 -1.49
CA SER A 35 -12.26 -0.05 -0.44
C SER A 35 -11.43 -0.75 0.64
N ALA A 36 -11.86 -1.92 1.13
CA ALA A 36 -11.14 -2.66 2.16
C ALA A 36 -9.80 -3.20 1.64
N GLY A 37 -9.78 -3.75 0.41
CA GLY A 37 -8.54 -4.22 -0.21
C GLY A 37 -7.55 -3.09 -0.46
N SER A 38 -8.04 -1.96 -1.00
CA SER A 38 -7.21 -0.78 -1.26
C SER A 38 -6.65 -0.21 0.04
N PHE A 39 -7.47 -0.17 1.10
CA PHE A 39 -7.04 0.29 2.42
C PHE A 39 -5.87 -0.53 2.95
N VAL A 40 -5.97 -1.86 2.95
CA VAL A 40 -4.89 -2.72 3.45
C VAL A 40 -3.61 -2.51 2.66
N PHE A 41 -3.70 -2.45 1.33
CA PHE A 41 -2.54 -2.27 0.48
C PHE A 41 -1.86 -0.90 0.71
N LEU A 42 -2.65 0.17 0.72
CA LEU A 42 -2.15 1.54 0.92
C LEU A 42 -1.61 1.72 2.34
N ALA A 43 -2.26 1.15 3.35
CA ALA A 43 -1.80 1.24 4.73
C ALA A 43 -0.46 0.53 4.92
N VAL A 44 -0.31 -0.69 4.42
CA VAL A 44 0.94 -1.46 4.55
C VAL A 44 2.10 -0.75 3.86
N THR A 45 1.90 -0.28 2.62
CA THR A 45 2.94 0.45 1.88
C THR A 45 3.30 1.78 2.55
N LEU A 46 2.31 2.55 3.02
CA LEU A 46 2.55 3.85 3.62
C LEU A 46 3.17 3.73 5.03
N ILE A 47 2.76 2.74 5.83
CA ILE A 47 3.38 2.45 7.13
C ILE A 47 4.87 2.13 6.97
N ILE A 48 5.24 1.36 5.94
CA ILE A 48 6.65 1.06 5.67
C ILE A 48 7.38 2.27 5.06
N ALA A 49 6.71 3.08 4.23
CA ALA A 49 7.28 4.28 3.62
C ALA A 49 7.62 5.38 4.61
N ILE A 50 6.78 5.62 5.63
CA ILE A 50 6.98 6.72 6.57
C ILE A 50 7.18 6.28 8.01
N GLY A 51 6.51 5.21 8.45
CA GLY A 51 6.55 4.74 9.84
C GLY A 51 7.74 3.85 10.18
N ALA A 52 8.29 3.11 9.21
CA ALA A 52 9.42 2.23 9.44
C ALA A 52 10.77 2.95 9.34
N SER A 53 11.65 2.64 10.29
CA SER A 53 13.07 3.03 10.26
C SER A 53 13.95 1.82 10.56
N PHE A 54 15.07 1.74 9.84
CA PHE A 54 16.06 0.65 9.96
C PHE A 54 17.35 1.19 10.58
N GLU A 55 18.18 0.28 11.07
CA GLU A 55 19.45 0.65 11.74
C GLU A 55 20.42 1.33 10.78
N LEU A 56 20.41 0.92 9.52
CA LEU A 56 21.24 1.49 8.46
C LEU A 56 20.47 2.60 7.73
N PRO A 57 21.05 3.81 7.60
CA PRO A 57 20.41 4.92 6.89
C PRO A 57 20.09 4.60 5.44
N ARG A 58 21.00 3.92 4.72
CA ARG A 58 20.76 3.52 3.32
C ARG A 58 19.61 2.53 3.18
N THR A 59 19.50 1.56 4.09
CA THR A 59 18.41 0.57 4.08
C THR A 59 17.08 1.26 4.31
N THR A 60 17.05 2.24 5.22
CA THR A 60 15.88 3.07 5.44
C THR A 60 15.48 3.79 4.17
N THR A 61 16.39 4.53 3.52
CA THR A 61 16.07 5.28 2.30
C THR A 61 15.58 4.36 1.17
N ASN A 62 16.26 3.23 0.92
CA ASN A 62 15.89 2.30 -0.13
C ASN A 62 14.50 1.68 0.09
N VAL A 63 14.22 1.22 1.31
CA VAL A 63 12.89 0.68 1.65
C VAL A 63 11.81 1.75 1.50
N LYS A 64 12.08 3.00 1.90
CA LYS A 64 11.13 4.11 1.76
C LYS A 64 10.83 4.45 0.31
N VAL A 65 11.85 4.51 -0.54
CA VAL A 65 11.69 4.77 -1.99
C VAL A 65 10.87 3.67 -2.65
N VAL A 66 11.20 2.40 -2.40
CA VAL A 66 10.43 1.25 -2.93
C VAL A 66 8.99 1.30 -2.45
N SER A 67 8.76 1.59 -1.17
CA SER A 67 7.40 1.70 -0.61
C SER A 67 6.61 2.84 -1.24
N GLY A 68 7.24 3.98 -1.50
CA GLY A 68 6.61 5.10 -2.21
C GLY A 68 6.22 4.76 -3.65
N ILE A 69 7.08 4.03 -4.37
CA ILE A 69 6.78 3.57 -5.74
C ILE A 69 5.59 2.60 -5.73
N PHE A 70 5.59 1.61 -4.84
CA PHE A 70 4.49 0.65 -4.72
C PHE A 70 3.19 1.29 -4.25
N PHE A 71 3.26 2.29 -3.36
CA PHE A 71 2.10 3.09 -2.98
C PHE A 71 1.51 3.82 -4.18
N ALA A 72 2.33 4.48 -5.00
CA ALA A 72 1.85 5.18 -6.20
C ALA A 72 1.22 4.22 -7.22
N ILE A 73 1.87 3.07 -7.48
CA ILE A 73 1.33 2.03 -8.36
C ILE A 73 -0.01 1.52 -7.84
N ALA A 74 -0.12 1.28 -6.54
CA ALA A 74 -1.36 0.81 -5.93
C ALA A 74 -2.47 1.86 -6.00
N LEU A 75 -2.15 3.13 -5.79
CA LEU A 75 -3.14 4.21 -5.89
C LEU A 75 -3.66 4.34 -7.32
N ILE A 76 -2.77 4.30 -8.32
CA ILE A 76 -3.15 4.32 -9.74
C ILE A 76 -4.00 3.09 -10.09
N SER A 77 -3.55 1.90 -9.68
CA SER A 77 -4.28 0.65 -9.89
C SER A 77 -5.69 0.71 -9.31
N ASN A 78 -5.83 1.12 -8.04
CA ASN A 78 -7.13 1.21 -7.38
C ASN A 78 -8.04 2.30 -7.96
N LEU A 79 -7.47 3.41 -8.47
CA LEU A 79 -8.24 4.40 -9.24
C LEU A 79 -8.78 3.80 -10.55
N ILE A 80 -7.95 3.08 -11.30
CA ILE A 80 -8.39 2.37 -12.51
C ILE A 80 -9.50 1.36 -12.15
N PHE A 81 -9.32 0.61 -11.05
CA PHE A 81 -10.32 -0.32 -10.52
C PHE A 81 -11.65 0.35 -10.13
N THR A 82 -11.61 1.65 -9.79
CA THR A 82 -12.80 2.42 -9.42
C THR A 82 -13.63 2.85 -10.62
N PHE A 83 -13.02 3.14 -11.78
CA PHE A 83 -13.73 3.67 -12.95
C PHE A 83 -14.14 2.61 -13.98
N PHE A 84 -13.57 1.41 -13.92
CA PHE A 84 -13.86 0.32 -14.84
C PHE A 84 -14.54 -0.85 -14.10
N ASN A 85 -15.31 -1.67 -14.81
CA ASN A 85 -15.91 -2.87 -14.24
C ASN A 85 -14.94 -4.05 -14.40
N PHE A 86 -14.56 -4.67 -13.28
CA PHE A 86 -13.65 -5.82 -13.27
C PHE A 86 -14.25 -6.97 -12.48
N SER A 87 -13.79 -8.19 -12.77
CA SER A 87 -14.18 -9.35 -11.97
C SER A 87 -13.49 -9.29 -10.61
N VAL A 88 -14.24 -9.55 -9.54
CA VAL A 88 -13.73 -9.64 -8.16
C VAL A 88 -12.45 -10.51 -8.05
N PRO A 89 -12.34 -11.69 -8.72
CA PRO A 89 -11.13 -12.51 -8.66
C PRO A 89 -9.90 -11.82 -9.25
N SER A 90 -10.06 -11.06 -10.34
CA SER A 90 -8.94 -10.37 -11.00
C SER A 90 -8.32 -9.30 -10.11
N TYR A 91 -9.16 -8.59 -9.33
CA TYR A 91 -8.74 -7.60 -8.36
C TYR A 91 -7.91 -8.22 -7.23
N PHE A 92 -8.38 -9.35 -6.67
CA PHE A 92 -7.66 -10.05 -5.61
C PHE A 92 -6.31 -10.57 -6.05
N ILE A 93 -6.23 -11.19 -7.24
CA ILE A 93 -4.98 -11.77 -7.75
C ILE A 93 -3.97 -10.65 -8.03
N THR A 94 -4.37 -9.58 -8.71
CA THR A 94 -3.47 -8.49 -9.07
C THR A 94 -2.94 -7.73 -7.85
N ASN A 95 -3.82 -7.28 -6.95
CA ASN A 95 -3.40 -6.58 -5.74
C ASN A 95 -2.67 -7.51 -4.76
N GLY A 96 -3.08 -8.78 -4.65
CA GLY A 96 -2.41 -9.76 -3.80
C GLY A 96 -0.96 -10.01 -4.24
N ILE A 97 -0.75 -10.25 -5.55
CA ILE A 97 0.60 -10.46 -6.09
C ILE A 97 1.46 -9.20 -5.92
N LEU A 98 0.92 -8.02 -6.23
CA LEU A 98 1.64 -6.75 -6.03
C LEU A 98 2.10 -6.57 -4.57
N LEU A 99 1.28 -6.98 -3.60
CA LEU A 99 1.58 -6.83 -2.18
C LEU A 99 2.68 -7.80 -1.75
N LEU A 100 2.60 -9.04 -2.21
CA LEU A 100 3.60 -10.07 -1.94
C LEU A 100 4.96 -9.70 -2.56
N VAL A 101 4.97 -9.18 -3.78
CA VAL A 101 6.18 -8.69 -4.45
C VAL A 101 6.80 -7.53 -3.66
N PHE A 102 5.98 -6.57 -3.21
CA PHE A 102 6.44 -5.48 -2.36
C PHE A 102 7.11 -5.99 -1.07
N ILE A 103 6.47 -6.92 -0.36
CA ILE A 103 7.01 -7.51 0.87
C ILE A 103 8.33 -8.23 0.60
N LEU A 104 8.42 -8.99 -0.50
CA LEU A 104 9.65 -9.69 -0.89
C LEU A 104 10.81 -8.72 -1.16
N ILE A 105 10.56 -7.63 -1.89
CA ILE A 105 11.59 -6.63 -2.19
C ILE A 105 12.03 -5.93 -0.89
N ALA A 106 11.09 -5.51 -0.05
CA ALA A 106 11.40 -4.89 1.24
C ALA A 106 12.21 -5.83 2.15
N TYR A 107 11.85 -7.11 2.18
CA TYR A 107 12.60 -8.15 2.90
C TYR A 107 14.01 -8.34 2.34
N SER A 108 14.15 -8.39 1.01
CA SER A 108 15.45 -8.55 0.34
C SER A 108 16.39 -7.39 0.64
N ILE A 109 15.89 -6.15 0.60
CA ILE A 109 16.69 -4.95 0.92
C ILE A 109 17.16 -4.99 2.38
N ASN A 110 16.27 -5.33 3.31
CA ASN A 110 16.61 -5.44 4.72
C ASN A 110 17.63 -6.57 4.98
N LYS A 111 17.47 -7.73 4.34
CA LYS A 111 18.41 -8.86 4.46
C LYS A 111 19.80 -8.51 3.90
N ALA A 112 19.85 -7.75 2.80
CA ALA A 112 21.09 -7.35 2.17
C ALA A 112 21.83 -6.22 2.92
N LYS A 113 21.22 -5.63 3.96
CA LYS A 113 21.77 -4.50 4.74
C LYS A 113 22.25 -3.33 3.85
N GLN A 114 21.60 -3.15 2.69
CA GLN A 114 21.99 -2.16 1.68
C GLN A 114 21.60 -0.75 2.05
#